data_AF-A0A956XZK6-F1
#
_entry.id   AF-A0A956XZK6-F1
#
_cell.length_a   1.000
_cell.length_b   1.000
_cell.length_c   1.000
_cell.angle_alpha   90.00
_cell.angle_beta   90.00
_cell.angle_gamma   90.00
#
_symmetry.space_group_name_H-M   'P 1'
#
loop_
_entity.id
_entity.type
_entity.pdbx_description
1 polymer ?
#
loop_
_entity_poly.entity_id
_entity_poly.type
_entity_poly.pdbx_seq_one_letter_code
_entity_poly.pdbx_strand_id
1 'polypeptide(L)'
;MATWTVAAQDDASDAETGDEVTVEVAEVQTCAECHIDVVADWQDSVHATAFQTEGFQHAVAEGLDSSCLECHATGYSPVTGEIAAEGVTCEACHGTTPENHPEEPVPVLNGIDVCAECHLTTYHEWQVSPHGAENMPCTTCHDPHPQQIRFESNNALCLDCHGDDVLTGFAHETHTENECTDCHWHRGEFDTQAHLVTGALSPTGHEGDVETLACTTCHENQEEYLASREEGAEMVTASRVDIAELEAEVASVRAQGENSSAVHLIQGIVVGIALGGILVLLMSRLRPGRFDRRSN
;
A
#
# COMPACT_ATOMS: atom_id res chain seq x y z
N MET A 1 -1.75 -14.95 -25.67
CA MET A 1 -0.85 -13.99 -26.33
C MET A 1 -1.69 -13.10 -27.22
N ALA A 2 -2.26 -12.05 -26.63
CA ALA A 2 -2.98 -11.02 -27.38
C ALA A 2 -1.95 -9.94 -27.74
N THR A 3 -1.59 -9.86 -29.01
CA THR A 3 -0.73 -8.82 -29.57
C THR A 3 -1.57 -7.56 -29.79
N TRP A 4 -1.20 -6.46 -29.14
CA TRP A 4 -1.78 -5.14 -29.40
C TRP A 4 -0.97 -4.47 -30.51
N THR A 5 -1.61 -4.20 -31.63
CA THR A 5 -1.04 -3.47 -32.76
C THR A 5 -1.42 -1.99 -32.63
N VAL A 6 -0.44 -1.11 -32.50
CA VAL A 6 -0.66 0.34 -32.65
C VAL A 6 -0.82 0.63 -34.13
N ALA A 7 -1.99 1.11 -34.53
CA ALA A 7 -2.25 1.54 -35.90
C ALA A 7 -1.63 2.93 -36.12
N ALA A 8 -0.50 2.98 -36.83
CA ALA A 8 -0.08 4.21 -37.50
C ALA A 8 -1.01 4.46 -38.68
N GLN A 9 -1.72 5.59 -38.65
CA GLN A 9 -2.50 6.11 -39.78
C GLN A 9 -1.55 6.88 -40.69
N ASP A 10 -1.24 6.34 -41.87
CA ASP A 10 -0.60 7.10 -42.93
C ASP A 10 -1.51 7.12 -44.17
N ASP A 11 -2.17 8.26 -44.35
CA ASP A 11 -2.82 8.65 -45.60
C ASP A 11 -1.73 8.90 -46.65
N ALA A 12 -1.76 8.10 -47.71
CA ALA A 12 -0.87 8.24 -48.84
C ALA A 12 -1.36 9.35 -49.78
N SER A 13 -0.57 10.42 -49.94
CA SER A 13 -0.52 11.16 -51.20
C SER A 13 0.79 11.92 -51.40
N ASP A 14 1.41 11.60 -52.55
CA ASP A 14 2.25 12.42 -53.41
C ASP A 14 3.74 12.65 -53.07
N ALA A 15 4.54 12.28 -54.07
CA ALA A 15 5.98 12.31 -54.13
C ALA A 15 6.53 13.70 -54.47
N GLU A 16 7.50 14.17 -53.69
CA GLU A 16 8.59 15.02 -54.18
C GLU A 16 9.89 14.65 -53.45
N THR A 17 10.96 14.49 -54.24
CA THR A 17 12.32 14.17 -53.78
C THR A 17 12.92 15.34 -53.02
N GLY A 18 12.94 15.25 -51.68
CA GLY A 18 13.69 16.10 -50.77
C GLY A 18 14.76 15.27 -50.05
N ASP A 19 15.92 15.88 -49.85
CA ASP A 19 17.09 15.35 -49.13
C ASP A 19 16.66 14.63 -47.83
N GLU A 20 16.92 13.32 -47.76
CA GLU A 20 16.59 12.49 -46.61
C GLU A 20 17.54 12.86 -45.47
N VAL A 21 17.14 13.85 -44.65
CA VAL A 21 17.75 14.07 -43.34
C VAL A 21 17.36 12.86 -42.49
N THR A 22 18.23 11.85 -42.52
CA THR A 22 18.26 10.80 -41.52
C THR A 22 18.53 11.46 -40.17
N VAL A 23 17.47 11.78 -39.43
CA VAL A 23 17.60 12.01 -38.00
C VAL A 23 17.97 10.64 -37.43
N GLU A 24 19.24 10.48 -37.03
CA GLU A 24 19.60 9.35 -36.17
C GLU A 24 18.74 9.48 -34.93
N VAL A 25 17.68 8.68 -34.85
CA VAL A 25 16.96 8.47 -33.61
C VAL A 25 17.96 7.76 -32.73
N ALA A 26 18.58 8.50 -31.80
CA ALA A 26 19.49 7.92 -30.84
C ALA A 26 18.78 6.73 -30.20
N GLU A 27 19.37 5.55 -30.34
CA GLU A 27 18.90 4.33 -29.71
C GLU A 27 18.82 4.61 -28.21
N VAL A 28 17.62 4.53 -27.63
CA VAL A 28 17.41 4.86 -26.21
C VAL A 28 18.18 3.82 -25.40
N GLN A 29 19.35 4.21 -24.89
CA GLN A 29 20.17 3.35 -24.08
C GLN A 29 19.41 3.01 -22.79
N THR A 30 19.25 1.72 -22.53
CA THR A 30 18.56 1.25 -21.32
C THR A 30 19.48 1.34 -20.10
N CYS A 31 18.91 1.41 -18.89
CA CYS A 31 19.70 1.45 -17.65
C CYS A 31 20.71 0.29 -17.55
N ALA A 32 20.33 -0.89 -18.07
CA ALA A 32 21.13 -2.11 -18.04
C ALA A 32 22.45 -2.05 -18.82
N GLU A 33 22.57 -1.14 -19.79
CA GLU A 33 23.81 -1.01 -20.58
C GLU A 33 24.98 -0.49 -19.76
N CYS A 34 24.70 0.35 -18.75
CA CYS A 34 25.72 0.99 -17.92
C CYS A 34 25.63 0.55 -16.45
N HIS A 35 24.43 0.24 -15.93
CA HIS A 35 24.20 -0.12 -14.52
C HIS A 35 24.01 -1.63 -14.35
N ILE A 36 24.94 -2.41 -14.89
CA ILE A 36 24.85 -3.87 -14.98
C ILE A 36 24.65 -4.52 -13.60
N ASP A 37 25.44 -4.11 -12.61
CA ASP A 37 25.37 -4.70 -11.27
C ASP A 37 24.04 -4.37 -10.57
N VAL A 38 23.56 -3.13 -10.71
CA VAL A 38 22.29 -2.69 -10.12
C VAL A 38 21.10 -3.41 -10.76
N VAL A 39 21.12 -3.55 -12.09
CA VAL A 39 20.08 -4.31 -12.80
C VAL A 39 20.14 -5.79 -12.44
N ALA A 40 21.33 -6.36 -12.29
CA ALA A 40 21.48 -7.75 -11.86
C ALA A 40 20.88 -8.00 -10.47
N ASP A 41 21.04 -7.06 -9.53
CA ASP A 41 20.42 -7.15 -8.21
C ASP A 41 18.89 -6.98 -8.27
N TRP A 42 18.39 -6.08 -9.12
CA TRP A 42 16.97 -5.76 -9.22
C TRP A 42 16.15 -6.76 -10.04
N GLN A 43 16.67 -7.29 -11.14
CA GLN A 43 15.86 -8.02 -12.16
C GLN A 43 15.14 -9.27 -11.62
N ASP A 44 15.68 -9.90 -10.57
CA ASP A 44 15.14 -11.13 -9.97
C ASP A 44 14.29 -10.85 -8.72
N SER A 45 14.08 -9.57 -8.40
CA SER A 45 13.39 -9.12 -7.20
C SER A 45 11.86 -9.14 -7.33
N VAL A 46 11.15 -8.97 -6.21
CA VAL A 46 9.67 -8.97 -6.21
C VAL A 46 9.05 -7.76 -6.93
N HIS A 47 9.80 -6.66 -7.07
CA HIS A 47 9.37 -5.45 -7.80
C HIS A 47 9.48 -5.67 -9.30
N ALA A 48 10.61 -6.23 -9.76
CA ALA A 48 10.80 -6.57 -11.16
C ALA A 48 9.77 -7.61 -11.65
N THR A 49 9.41 -8.54 -10.77
CA THR A 49 8.46 -9.62 -11.08
C THR A 49 7.02 -9.33 -10.65
N ALA A 50 6.73 -8.14 -10.09
CA ALA A 50 5.43 -7.79 -9.50
C ALA A 50 4.26 -7.98 -10.47
N PHE A 51 4.50 -7.72 -11.76
CA PHE A 51 3.51 -7.88 -12.82
C PHE A 51 3.44 -9.31 -13.38
N GLN A 52 4.50 -10.11 -13.21
CA GLN A 52 4.66 -11.41 -13.86
C GLN A 52 4.17 -12.58 -13.01
N THR A 53 3.79 -12.34 -11.75
CA THR A 53 3.31 -13.41 -10.86
C THR A 53 2.05 -14.07 -11.42
N GLU A 54 1.93 -15.40 -11.23
CA GLU A 54 0.78 -16.16 -11.73
C GLU A 54 -0.55 -15.61 -11.20
N GLY A 55 -0.61 -15.24 -9.91
CA GLY A 55 -1.79 -14.65 -9.30
C GLY A 55 -2.19 -13.32 -9.95
N PHE A 56 -1.23 -12.43 -10.21
CA PHE A 56 -1.50 -11.16 -10.86
C PHE A 56 -1.94 -11.35 -12.31
N GLN A 57 -1.26 -12.21 -13.07
CA GLN A 57 -1.63 -12.51 -14.46
C GLN A 57 -3.00 -13.18 -14.57
N HIS A 58 -3.38 -14.01 -13.59
CA HIS A 58 -4.73 -14.55 -13.50
C HIS A 58 -5.76 -13.44 -13.24
N ALA A 59 -5.48 -12.52 -12.32
CA ALA A 59 -6.36 -11.38 -12.05
C ALA A 59 -6.54 -10.50 -13.30
N VAL A 60 -5.45 -10.23 -14.05
CA VAL A 60 -5.51 -9.52 -15.36
C VAL A 60 -6.43 -10.24 -16.34
N ALA A 61 -6.32 -11.57 -16.45
CA ALA A 61 -7.15 -12.37 -17.35
C ALA A 61 -8.66 -12.37 -16.98
N GLU A 62 -8.97 -12.27 -15.69
CA GLU A 62 -10.34 -12.22 -15.16
C GLU A 62 -10.95 -10.81 -15.20
N GLY A 63 -10.21 -9.80 -15.66
CA GLY A 63 -10.69 -8.42 -15.73
C GLY A 63 -10.38 -7.61 -14.47
N LEU A 64 -9.11 -7.62 -14.08
CA LEU A 64 -8.50 -6.79 -13.03
C LEU A 64 -9.04 -5.36 -12.99
N ASP A 65 -9.26 -4.86 -11.77
CA ASP A 65 -9.48 -3.43 -11.55
C ASP A 65 -8.18 -2.65 -11.81
N SER A 66 -8.27 -1.52 -12.51
CA SER A 66 -7.07 -0.76 -12.89
C SER A 66 -6.32 -0.17 -11.70
N SER A 67 -6.93 -0.09 -10.51
CA SER A 67 -6.25 0.32 -9.28
C SER A 67 -5.07 -0.57 -8.91
N CYS A 68 -5.06 -1.85 -9.32
CA CYS A 68 -3.90 -2.72 -9.05
C CYS A 68 -2.64 -2.25 -9.80
N LEU A 69 -2.81 -1.50 -10.90
CA LEU A 69 -1.69 -0.91 -11.65
C LEU A 69 -1.04 0.27 -10.93
N GLU A 70 -1.69 0.83 -9.89
CA GLU A 70 -1.10 1.88 -9.05
C GLU A 70 0.17 1.38 -8.33
N CYS A 71 0.25 0.07 -8.06
CA CYS A 71 1.41 -0.52 -7.37
C CYS A 71 2.17 -1.55 -8.21
N HIS A 72 1.51 -2.26 -9.12
CA HIS A 72 2.13 -3.37 -9.86
C HIS A 72 2.72 -2.96 -11.22
N ALA A 73 2.61 -1.69 -11.61
CA ALA A 73 3.15 -1.17 -12.86
C ALA A 73 3.85 0.17 -12.65
N THR A 74 4.73 0.54 -13.59
CA THR A 74 5.46 1.80 -13.52
C THR A 74 4.76 2.86 -14.36
N GLY A 75 4.61 4.05 -13.77
CA GLY A 75 4.04 5.21 -14.44
C GLY A 75 2.56 5.07 -14.78
N TYR A 76 1.79 4.35 -13.95
CA TYR A 76 0.34 4.23 -14.15
C TYR A 76 -0.36 5.60 -14.02
N SER A 77 -1.23 5.90 -14.99
CA SER A 77 -2.05 7.10 -15.01
C SER A 77 -3.52 6.71 -14.78
N PRO A 78 -4.16 7.09 -13.65
CA PRO A 78 -5.58 6.80 -13.43
C PRO A 78 -6.50 7.60 -14.36
N VAL A 79 -5.98 8.64 -15.03
CA VAL A 79 -6.74 9.47 -15.97
C VAL A 79 -6.84 8.81 -17.35
N THR A 80 -5.73 8.26 -17.84
CA THR A 80 -5.66 7.65 -19.19
C THR A 80 -5.77 6.12 -19.15
N GLY A 81 -5.49 5.50 -18.01
CA GLY A 81 -5.40 4.05 -17.85
C GLY A 81 -4.11 3.45 -18.41
N GLU A 82 -3.13 4.28 -18.78
CA GLU A 82 -1.88 3.86 -19.41
C GLU A 82 -0.81 3.57 -18.35
N ILE A 83 0.13 2.68 -18.70
CA ILE A 83 1.35 2.38 -17.94
C ILE A 83 2.56 2.70 -18.82
N ALA A 84 3.67 3.09 -18.20
CA ALA A 84 4.95 3.27 -18.89
C ALA A 84 5.69 1.94 -19.07
N ALA A 85 5.62 1.06 -18.05
CA ALA A 85 6.19 -0.27 -18.10
C ALA A 85 5.44 -1.26 -17.19
N GLU A 86 5.51 -2.55 -17.53
CA GLU A 86 5.05 -3.65 -16.68
C GLU A 86 6.02 -3.85 -15.50
N GLY A 87 5.48 -4.00 -14.29
CA GLY A 87 6.28 -4.17 -13.07
C GLY A 87 6.73 -2.84 -12.48
N VAL A 88 7.45 -2.92 -11.36
CA VAL A 88 8.03 -1.76 -10.67
C VAL A 88 9.49 -1.63 -11.13
N THR A 89 9.71 -0.79 -12.14
CA THR A 89 11.00 -0.56 -12.82
C THR A 89 11.77 0.60 -12.20
N CYS A 90 12.96 0.89 -12.76
CA CYS A 90 13.87 1.91 -12.29
C CYS A 90 13.15 3.25 -12.04
N GLU A 91 12.34 3.67 -13.00
CA GLU A 91 11.64 4.96 -13.02
C GLU A 91 10.53 5.06 -11.96
N ALA A 92 10.04 3.94 -11.43
CA ALA A 92 9.11 3.96 -10.31
C ALA A 92 9.74 4.58 -9.05
N CYS A 93 11.04 4.37 -8.86
CA CYS A 93 11.78 4.93 -7.72
C CYS A 93 12.70 6.10 -8.09
N HIS A 94 13.17 6.17 -9.33
CA HIS A 94 14.12 7.19 -9.77
C HIS A 94 13.48 8.32 -10.58
N GLY A 95 12.20 8.19 -10.91
CA GLY A 95 11.49 9.11 -11.79
C GLY A 95 12.03 9.07 -13.21
N THR A 96 11.78 10.13 -13.97
CA THR A 96 12.19 10.22 -15.38
C THR A 96 13.69 10.49 -15.51
N THR A 97 14.34 9.73 -16.38
CA THR A 97 15.74 9.94 -16.77
C THR A 97 15.92 11.29 -17.47
N PRO A 98 16.83 12.17 -16.99
CA PRO A 98 17.15 13.43 -17.67
C PRO A 98 17.73 13.21 -19.08
N GLU A 99 17.40 14.08 -20.04
CA GLU A 99 17.89 13.98 -21.43
C GLU A 99 19.42 14.04 -21.55
N ASN A 100 20.08 14.74 -20.63
CA ASN A 100 21.53 14.92 -20.54
C ASN A 100 22.21 13.92 -19.58
N HIS A 101 21.53 12.84 -19.18
CA HIS A 101 22.18 11.74 -18.47
C HIS A 101 23.31 11.15 -19.34
N PRO A 102 24.54 10.92 -18.81
CA PRO A 102 24.92 10.85 -17.39
C PRO A 102 25.47 12.13 -16.76
N GLU A 103 25.53 13.26 -17.49
CA GLU A 103 26.02 14.53 -16.95
C GLU A 103 25.10 15.04 -15.83
N GLU A 104 23.80 14.86 -16.02
CA GLU A 104 22.81 14.96 -14.95
C GLU A 104 22.46 13.56 -14.42
N PRO A 105 22.74 13.28 -13.14
CA PRO A 105 22.38 11.99 -12.56
C PRO A 105 20.87 11.88 -12.44
N VAL A 106 20.35 10.66 -12.58
CA VAL A 106 18.94 10.39 -12.30
C VAL A 106 18.67 10.68 -10.81
N PRO A 107 17.54 11.31 -10.45
CA PRO A 107 17.19 11.55 -9.06
C PRO A 107 17.20 10.27 -8.24
N VAL A 108 17.72 10.36 -7.01
CA VAL A 108 17.57 9.30 -6.02
C VAL A 108 16.41 9.70 -5.12
N LEU A 109 15.21 9.19 -5.41
CA LEU A 109 14.04 9.40 -4.55
C LEU A 109 14.11 8.36 -3.43
N ASN A 110 15.01 8.54 -2.47
CA ASN A 110 15.16 7.64 -1.32
C ASN A 110 14.35 8.08 -0.09
N GLY A 111 13.43 9.03 -0.28
CA GLY A 111 12.48 9.45 0.75
C GLY A 111 11.44 8.37 1.03
N ILE A 112 10.77 8.47 2.18
CA ILE A 112 9.71 7.53 2.58
C ILE A 112 8.54 7.53 1.58
N ASP A 113 8.27 8.69 0.96
CA ASP A 113 7.13 8.90 0.07
C ASP A 113 7.12 7.92 -1.11
N VAL A 114 8.28 7.63 -1.72
CA VAL A 114 8.36 6.73 -2.87
C VAL A 114 7.89 5.31 -2.52
N CYS A 115 8.17 4.89 -1.28
CA CYS A 115 7.75 3.58 -0.78
C CYS A 115 6.27 3.63 -0.38
N ALA A 116 5.85 4.73 0.23
CA ALA A 116 4.50 4.93 0.75
C ALA A 116 3.44 5.03 -0.34
N GLU A 117 3.81 5.30 -1.60
CA GLU A 117 2.87 5.25 -2.74
C GLU A 117 2.21 3.88 -2.89
N CYS A 118 2.92 2.80 -2.57
CA CYS A 118 2.43 1.42 -2.68
C CYS A 118 2.33 0.71 -1.32
N HIS A 119 3.33 0.88 -0.45
CA HIS A 119 3.41 0.22 0.85
C HIS A 119 2.66 0.99 1.94
N LEU A 120 1.37 1.24 1.72
CA LEU A 120 0.56 2.09 2.60
C LEU A 120 0.46 1.54 4.03
N THR A 121 0.18 0.24 4.19
CA THR A 121 0.13 -0.38 5.52
C THR A 121 1.46 -0.23 6.25
N THR A 122 2.56 -0.66 5.62
CA THR A 122 3.91 -0.54 6.18
C THR A 122 4.25 0.90 6.56
N TYR A 123 3.91 1.88 5.73
CA TYR A 123 4.12 3.29 6.03
C TYR A 123 3.35 3.74 7.28
N HIS A 124 2.08 3.36 7.39
CA HIS A 124 1.26 3.72 8.55
C HIS A 124 1.74 3.06 9.85
N GLU A 125 2.16 1.80 9.78
CA GLU A 125 2.77 1.08 10.91
C GLU A 125 4.09 1.75 11.32
N TRP A 126 4.98 1.97 10.36
CA TRP A 126 6.26 2.66 10.58
C TRP A 126 6.05 4.05 11.18
N GLN A 127 5.08 4.82 10.70
CA GLN A 127 4.83 6.19 11.13
C GLN A 127 4.52 6.30 12.63
N VAL A 128 3.90 5.28 13.22
CA VAL A 128 3.59 5.26 14.66
C VAL A 128 4.71 4.63 15.51
N SER A 129 5.70 4.01 14.87
CA SER A 129 6.84 3.40 15.55
C SER A 129 7.82 4.42 16.14
N PRO A 130 8.68 4.04 17.09
CA PRO A 130 9.80 4.86 17.54
C PRO A 130 10.76 5.27 16.39
N HIS A 131 10.96 4.41 15.39
CA HIS A 131 11.80 4.71 14.23
C HIS A 131 11.14 5.74 13.30
N GLY A 132 9.81 5.68 13.18
CA GLY A 132 9.02 6.68 12.46
C GLY A 132 9.03 8.05 13.13
N ALA A 133 8.96 8.07 14.47
CA ALA A 133 9.07 9.31 15.24
C ALA A 133 10.38 10.07 14.99
N GLU A 134 11.48 9.34 14.74
CA GLU A 134 12.79 9.90 14.39
C GLU A 134 12.98 10.14 12.88
N ASN A 135 11.93 9.94 12.07
CA ASN A 135 11.96 10.07 10.60
C ASN A 135 13.07 9.21 9.95
N MET A 136 13.32 8.01 10.48
CA MET A 136 14.32 7.12 9.92
C MET A 136 13.87 6.59 8.55
N PRO A 137 14.59 6.85 7.45
CA PRO A 137 14.18 6.38 6.13
C PRO A 137 14.14 4.86 6.04
N CYS A 138 13.21 4.30 5.26
CA CYS A 138 13.12 2.86 4.99
C CYS A 138 14.46 2.27 4.50
N THR A 139 15.20 3.06 3.73
CA THR A 139 16.51 2.71 3.17
C THR A 139 17.64 2.66 4.20
N THR A 140 17.37 2.98 5.47
CA THR A 140 18.30 2.74 6.58
C THR A 140 18.43 1.24 6.86
N CYS A 141 17.30 0.52 6.80
CA CYS A 141 17.23 -0.90 7.08
C CYS A 141 17.19 -1.75 5.80
N HIS A 142 16.55 -1.25 4.74
CA HIS A 142 16.37 -1.95 3.48
C HIS A 142 17.31 -1.45 2.37
N ASP A 143 17.69 -2.35 1.47
CA ASP A 143 18.34 -2.03 0.21
C ASP A 143 17.36 -2.28 -0.96
N PRO A 144 16.91 -1.23 -1.66
CA PRO A 144 15.82 -1.33 -2.63
C PRO A 144 16.21 -2.05 -3.93
N HIS A 145 17.50 -2.18 -4.27
CA HIS A 145 17.88 -2.85 -5.52
C HIS A 145 17.73 -4.38 -5.40
N PRO A 146 18.46 -5.05 -4.49
CA PRO A 146 18.25 -6.49 -4.21
C PRO A 146 16.98 -6.79 -3.40
N GLN A 147 16.33 -5.78 -2.82
CA GLN A 147 15.15 -5.92 -1.95
C GLN A 147 15.37 -6.80 -0.71
N GLN A 148 16.51 -6.58 -0.06
CA GLN A 148 16.91 -7.25 1.17
C GLN A 148 17.20 -6.22 2.26
N ILE A 149 17.44 -6.69 3.48
CA ILE A 149 18.01 -5.85 4.53
C ILE A 149 19.48 -5.52 4.23
N ARG A 150 19.99 -4.40 4.77
CA ARG A 150 21.37 -3.93 4.48
C ARG A 150 22.48 -4.76 5.15
N PHE A 151 22.12 -5.67 6.05
CA PHE A 151 23.05 -6.49 6.83
C PHE A 151 22.84 -7.97 6.53
N GLU A 152 23.78 -8.79 6.98
CA GLU A 152 23.75 -10.25 6.77
C GLU A 152 22.60 -10.94 7.52
N SER A 153 22.10 -10.32 8.60
CA SER A 153 20.94 -10.79 9.37
C SER A 153 20.17 -9.64 10.02
N ASN A 154 18.93 -9.91 10.43
CA ASN A 154 18.10 -8.95 11.15
C ASN A 154 18.75 -8.56 12.47
N ASN A 155 19.27 -9.54 13.23
CA ASN A 155 20.02 -9.29 14.46
C ASN A 155 21.21 -8.35 14.24
N ALA A 156 22.01 -8.58 13.19
CA ALA A 156 23.16 -7.72 12.89
C ALA A 156 22.74 -6.28 12.57
N LEU A 157 21.65 -6.10 11.82
CA LEU A 157 21.08 -4.79 11.53
C LEU A 157 20.65 -4.05 12.81
N CYS A 158 19.87 -4.71 13.66
CA CYS A 158 19.32 -4.07 14.87
C CYS A 158 20.43 -3.74 15.87
N LEU A 159 21.37 -4.67 16.09
CA LEU A 159 22.44 -4.53 17.08
C LEU A 159 23.52 -3.51 16.65
N ASP A 160 23.62 -3.15 15.37
CA ASP A 160 24.53 -2.09 14.90
C ASP A 160 24.26 -0.74 15.59
N CYS A 161 23.00 -0.45 15.88
CA CYS A 161 22.58 0.75 16.62
C CYS A 161 22.25 0.48 18.09
N HIS A 162 21.52 -0.61 18.39
CA HIS A 162 21.02 -0.88 19.74
C HIS A 162 22.09 -1.45 20.68
N GLY A 163 23.08 -2.16 20.13
CA GLY A 163 24.12 -2.86 20.88
C GLY A 163 23.60 -4.02 21.74
N ASP A 164 24.52 -4.80 22.29
CA ASP A 164 24.18 -6.03 23.04
C ASP A 164 23.50 -5.78 24.39
N ASP A 165 23.53 -4.53 24.90
CA ASP A 165 22.93 -4.17 26.19
C ASP A 165 21.40 -4.38 26.22
N VAL A 166 20.74 -4.40 25.04
CA VAL A 166 19.30 -4.66 24.93
C VAL A 166 18.93 -6.14 25.11
N LEU A 167 19.91 -7.05 25.03
CA LEU A 167 19.70 -8.50 25.13
C LEU A 167 19.60 -8.98 26.59
N THR A 168 19.12 -8.10 27.46
CA THR A 168 18.93 -8.39 28.88
C THR A 168 17.46 -8.72 29.17
N GLY A 169 17.24 -9.53 30.20
CA GLY A 169 15.90 -9.89 30.64
C GLY A 169 15.41 -11.24 30.12
N PHE A 170 14.34 -11.73 30.74
CA PHE A 170 13.89 -13.11 30.58
C PHE A 170 13.67 -13.53 29.12
N ALA A 171 12.97 -12.71 28.32
CA ALA A 171 12.63 -13.06 26.94
C ALA A 171 13.88 -13.27 26.07
N HIS A 172 14.87 -12.37 26.12
CA HIS A 172 16.10 -12.48 25.35
C HIS A 172 17.02 -13.62 25.85
N GLU A 173 17.07 -13.83 27.16
CA GLU A 173 17.86 -14.91 27.77
C GLU A 173 17.31 -16.32 27.46
N THR A 174 16.00 -16.44 27.19
CA THR A 174 15.37 -17.73 26.84
C THR A 174 15.24 -17.96 25.34
N HIS A 175 15.25 -16.90 24.52
CA HIS A 175 15.07 -16.96 23.06
C HIS A 175 16.33 -16.51 22.32
N THR A 176 17.49 -17.05 22.71
CA THR A 176 18.80 -16.66 22.17
C THR A 176 19.00 -17.02 20.69
N GLU A 177 18.17 -17.92 20.17
CA GLU A 177 18.21 -18.37 18.77
C GLU A 177 17.17 -17.65 17.88
N ASN A 178 16.34 -16.79 18.46
CA ASN A 178 15.35 -16.01 17.72
C ASN A 178 15.97 -14.72 17.16
N GLU A 179 15.41 -14.24 16.05
CA GLU A 179 15.76 -12.95 15.49
C GLU A 179 14.94 -11.84 16.17
N CYS A 180 15.47 -10.61 16.24
CA CYS A 180 14.75 -9.45 16.78
C CYS A 180 13.37 -9.30 16.13
N THR A 181 13.29 -9.56 14.82
CA THR A 181 12.06 -9.46 14.01
C THR A 181 11.02 -10.52 14.34
N ASP A 182 11.37 -11.61 15.02
CA ASP A 182 10.39 -12.64 15.38
C ASP A 182 9.39 -12.12 16.41
N CYS A 183 9.78 -11.09 17.19
CA CYS A 183 8.95 -10.48 18.21
C CYS A 183 8.73 -8.98 18.00
N HIS A 184 9.77 -8.20 17.71
CA HIS A 184 9.67 -6.73 17.61
C HIS A 184 9.16 -6.25 16.25
N TRP A 185 9.37 -7.03 15.19
CA TRP A 185 8.86 -6.76 13.83
C TRP A 185 8.01 -7.93 13.34
N HIS A 186 7.25 -8.51 14.26
CA HIS A 186 6.43 -9.67 13.95
C HIS A 186 5.31 -9.29 12.99
N ARG A 187 5.20 -10.03 11.88
CA ARG A 187 4.12 -9.85 10.92
C ARG A 187 3.12 -10.99 11.00
N GLY A 188 1.85 -10.66 10.87
CA GLY A 188 0.79 -11.66 10.69
C GLY A 188 0.92 -12.40 9.35
N GLU A 189 0.10 -13.43 9.15
CA GLU A 189 0.02 -14.13 7.87
C GLU A 189 -0.51 -13.20 6.76
N PHE A 190 0.13 -13.24 5.59
CA PHE A 190 -0.32 -12.51 4.41
C PHE A 190 -1.44 -13.29 3.72
N ASP A 191 -2.67 -12.77 3.75
CA ASP A 191 -3.79 -13.36 3.01
C ASP A 191 -3.70 -12.96 1.54
N THR A 192 -3.01 -13.82 0.78
CA THR A 192 -2.81 -13.63 -0.67
C THR A 192 -4.14 -13.54 -1.40
N GLN A 193 -5.17 -14.26 -0.94
CA GLN A 193 -6.42 -14.30 -1.68
C GLN A 193 -7.31 -13.10 -1.38
N ALA A 194 -7.29 -12.59 -0.14
CA ALA A 194 -7.88 -11.29 0.17
C ALA A 194 -7.20 -10.18 -0.65
N HIS A 195 -5.86 -10.19 -0.75
CA HIS A 195 -5.12 -9.22 -1.55
C HIS A 195 -5.52 -9.27 -3.03
N LEU A 196 -5.52 -10.45 -3.66
CA LEU A 196 -5.87 -10.61 -5.08
C LEU A 196 -7.30 -10.19 -5.42
N VAL A 197 -8.25 -10.39 -4.50
CA VAL A 197 -9.68 -10.11 -4.74
C VAL A 197 -10.07 -8.67 -4.40
N THR A 198 -9.42 -8.07 -3.39
CA THR A 198 -9.86 -6.79 -2.81
C THR A 198 -8.80 -5.70 -2.81
N GLY A 199 -7.55 -6.02 -3.14
CA GLY A 199 -6.41 -5.12 -2.96
C GLY A 199 -6.00 -4.96 -1.48
N ALA A 200 -6.56 -5.76 -0.57
CA ALA A 200 -6.22 -5.68 0.85
C ALA A 200 -4.72 -5.86 1.08
N LEU A 201 -4.12 -4.92 1.80
CA LEU A 201 -2.73 -5.00 2.25
C LEU A 201 -2.70 -5.65 3.63
N SER A 202 -1.74 -6.55 3.88
CA SER A 202 -1.63 -7.22 5.19
C SER A 202 -0.70 -6.46 6.14
N PRO A 203 -0.82 -6.69 7.45
CA PRO A 203 0.10 -6.14 8.43
C PRO A 203 1.54 -6.55 8.15
N THR A 204 2.48 -5.65 8.40
CA THR A 204 3.91 -5.87 8.16
C THR A 204 4.76 -5.80 9.43
N GLY A 205 4.17 -5.51 10.59
CA GLY A 205 4.86 -5.46 11.87
C GLY A 205 5.78 -4.26 12.04
N HIS A 206 5.63 -3.23 11.20
CA HIS A 206 6.55 -2.08 11.20
C HIS A 206 6.25 -1.05 12.29
N GLU A 207 5.29 -1.31 13.17
CA GLU A 207 5.07 -0.55 14.40
C GLU A 207 6.24 -0.74 15.39
N GLY A 208 6.97 -1.86 15.30
CA GLY A 208 8.14 -2.14 16.12
C GLY A 208 7.82 -2.60 17.55
N ASP A 209 6.53 -2.81 17.84
CA ASP A 209 6.02 -3.18 19.16
C ASP A 209 5.86 -4.69 19.31
N VAL A 210 6.17 -5.20 20.51
CA VAL A 210 6.00 -6.63 20.82
C VAL A 210 4.57 -6.88 21.30
N GLU A 211 3.74 -7.39 20.41
CA GLU A 211 2.37 -7.79 20.72
C GLU A 211 2.28 -9.23 21.24
N THR A 212 1.15 -9.56 21.89
CA THR A 212 0.87 -10.94 22.34
C THR A 212 0.84 -11.93 21.19
N LEU A 213 0.43 -11.48 20.00
CA LEU A 213 0.36 -12.30 18.80
C LEU A 213 1.71 -12.97 18.51
N ALA A 214 2.81 -12.21 18.57
CA ALA A 214 4.16 -12.72 18.32
C ALA A 214 4.51 -13.92 19.20
N CYS A 215 4.10 -13.89 20.47
CA CYS A 215 4.32 -14.98 21.41
C CYS A 215 3.43 -16.19 21.10
N THR A 216 2.15 -15.94 20.82
CA THR A 216 1.15 -17.00 20.64
C THR A 216 1.30 -17.78 19.35
N THR A 217 1.97 -17.22 18.34
CA THR A 217 2.31 -17.91 17.09
C THR A 217 3.15 -19.18 17.31
N CYS A 218 4.00 -19.20 18.35
CA CYS A 218 4.80 -20.38 18.70
C CYS A 218 4.37 -21.05 20.02
N HIS A 219 3.83 -20.27 20.96
CA HIS A 219 3.36 -20.78 22.24
C HIS A 219 1.85 -21.02 22.25
N GLU A 220 1.41 -22.05 21.52
CA GLU A 220 0.04 -22.52 21.60
C GLU A 220 -0.30 -22.93 23.05
N ASN A 221 -1.41 -22.40 23.59
CA ASN A 221 -1.89 -22.63 24.97
C ASN A 221 -1.09 -21.98 26.12
N GLN A 222 -0.60 -20.75 25.91
CA GLN A 222 0.01 -19.95 27.00
C GLN A 222 -0.89 -19.82 28.25
N GLU A 223 -2.22 -19.81 28.10
CA GLU A 223 -3.14 -19.78 29.23
C GLU A 223 -2.94 -20.96 30.19
N GLU A 224 -2.68 -22.16 29.70
CA GLU A 224 -2.48 -23.35 30.53
C GLU A 224 -1.11 -23.33 31.23
N TYR A 225 -0.08 -22.85 30.53
CA TYR A 225 1.26 -22.67 31.09
C TYR A 225 1.31 -21.54 32.14
N LEU A 226 0.68 -20.38 31.89
CA LEU A 226 0.59 -19.28 32.84
C LEU A 226 -0.32 -19.62 34.03
N ALA A 227 -1.44 -20.32 33.80
CA ALA A 227 -2.30 -20.82 34.89
C ALA A 227 -1.60 -21.88 35.77
N SER A 228 -0.53 -22.52 35.28
CA SER A 228 0.28 -23.46 36.07
C SER A 228 1.28 -22.78 37.01
N ARG A 229 1.53 -21.47 36.86
CA ARG A 229 2.37 -20.66 37.75
C ARG A 229 1.49 -19.78 38.63
N GLU A 230 1.76 -19.76 39.94
CA GLU A 230 0.96 -19.01 40.92
C GLU A 230 0.91 -17.51 40.58
N GLU A 231 1.97 -16.96 39.99
CA GLU A 231 2.07 -15.58 39.50
C GLU A 231 1.38 -15.33 38.15
N GLY A 232 1.23 -16.37 37.31
CA GLY A 232 0.58 -16.26 36.00
C GLY A 232 -0.95 -16.32 36.07
N ALA A 233 -1.51 -16.97 37.10
CA ALA A 233 -2.95 -17.05 37.30
C ALA A 233 -3.60 -15.68 37.59
N GLU A 234 -2.92 -14.81 38.33
CA GLU A 234 -3.39 -13.44 38.62
C GLU A 234 -3.33 -12.56 37.37
N MET A 235 -2.23 -12.65 36.59
CA MET A 235 -2.07 -11.93 35.32
C MET A 235 -3.12 -12.35 34.29
N VAL A 236 -3.37 -13.65 34.09
CA VAL A 236 -4.40 -14.15 33.17
C VAL A 236 -5.80 -13.67 33.58
N THR A 237 -6.07 -13.62 34.88
CA THR A 237 -7.36 -13.12 35.38
C THR A 237 -7.52 -11.62 35.13
N ALA A 238 -6.46 -10.83 35.35
CA ALA A 238 -6.45 -9.39 35.06
C ALA A 238 -6.67 -9.11 33.56
N SER A 239 -5.90 -9.77 32.68
CA SER A 239 -6.03 -9.59 31.23
C SER A 239 -7.44 -9.97 30.71
N ARG A 240 -8.08 -10.99 31.28
CA ARG A 240 -9.46 -11.36 30.92
C ARG A 240 -10.49 -10.29 31.31
N VAL A 241 -10.27 -9.60 32.43
CA VAL A 241 -11.12 -8.47 32.84
C VAL A 241 -10.91 -7.29 31.89
N ASP A 242 -9.66 -6.98 31.56
CA ASP A 242 -9.32 -5.88 30.65
C ASP A 242 -9.90 -6.10 29.24
N ILE A 243 -9.80 -7.32 28.70
CA ILE A 243 -10.42 -7.68 27.41
C ILE A 243 -11.94 -7.48 27.45
N ALA A 244 -12.61 -7.94 28.51
CA ALA A 244 -14.06 -7.78 28.64
C ALA A 244 -14.48 -6.31 28.75
N GLU A 245 -13.67 -5.46 29.37
CA GLU A 245 -13.89 -4.02 29.44
C GLU A 245 -13.71 -3.35 28.07
N LEU A 246 -12.63 -3.68 27.35
CA LEU A 246 -12.37 -3.20 25.99
C LEU A 246 -13.47 -3.62 25.01
N GLU A 247 -13.94 -4.88 25.08
CA GLU A 247 -15.06 -5.35 24.26
C GLU A 247 -16.35 -4.59 24.55
N ALA A 248 -16.62 -4.29 25.82
CA ALA A 248 -17.75 -3.47 26.22
C ALA A 248 -17.61 -2.02 25.73
N GLU A 249 -16.40 -1.46 25.77
CA GLU A 249 -16.11 -0.12 25.25
C GLU A 249 -16.32 -0.06 23.74
N VAL A 250 -15.76 -1.00 22.97
CA VAL A 250 -15.95 -1.10 21.51
C VAL A 250 -17.43 -1.28 21.16
N ALA A 251 -18.16 -2.12 21.90
CA ALA A 251 -19.60 -2.29 21.72
C ALA A 251 -20.36 -0.97 21.98
N SER A 252 -19.96 -0.23 23.00
CA SER A 252 -20.56 1.08 23.33
C SER A 252 -20.28 2.12 22.24
N VAL A 253 -19.06 2.16 21.70
CA VAL A 253 -18.66 3.08 20.63
C VAL A 253 -19.40 2.74 19.34
N ARG A 254 -19.53 1.46 18.98
CA ARG A 254 -20.38 1.02 17.85
C ARG A 254 -21.83 1.46 18.03
N ALA A 255 -22.42 1.22 19.19
CA ALA A 255 -23.80 1.62 19.47
C ALA A 255 -23.98 3.15 19.42
N GLN A 256 -22.99 3.93 19.85
CA GLN A 256 -23.00 5.40 19.70
C GLN A 256 -22.89 5.82 18.23
N GLY A 257 -22.02 5.17 17.45
CA GLY A 257 -21.88 5.39 16.01
C GLY A 257 -23.17 5.12 15.24
N GLU A 258 -23.83 3.99 15.51
CA GLU A 258 -25.12 3.63 14.92
C GLU A 258 -26.22 4.65 15.26
N ASN A 259 -26.29 5.07 16.53
CA ASN A 259 -27.27 6.08 16.97
C ASN A 259 -27.02 7.45 16.32
N SER A 260 -25.77 7.90 16.24
CA SER A 260 -25.42 9.17 15.59
C SER A 260 -25.78 9.16 14.10
N SER A 261 -25.52 8.03 13.41
CA SER A 261 -25.83 7.83 12.00
C SER A 261 -27.35 7.85 11.75
N ALA A 262 -28.13 7.21 12.62
CA ALA A 262 -29.59 7.24 12.56
C ALA A 262 -30.17 8.66 12.78
N VAL A 263 -29.60 9.42 13.72
CA VAL A 263 -30.00 10.82 13.97
C VAL A 263 -29.69 11.70 12.76
N HIS A 264 -28.51 11.57 12.16
CA HIS A 264 -28.14 12.33 10.97
C HIS A 264 -29.01 11.98 9.75
N LEU A 265 -29.38 10.71 9.57
CA LEU A 265 -30.31 10.28 8.52
C LEU A 265 -31.69 10.92 8.70
N ILE A 266 -32.24 10.91 9.92
CA ILE A 266 -33.54 11.50 10.24
C ILE A 266 -33.53 13.02 10.00
N GLN A 267 -32.47 13.71 10.44
CA GLN A 267 -32.29 15.13 10.20
C GLN A 267 -32.21 15.45 8.70
N GLY A 268 -31.46 14.65 7.94
CA GLY A 268 -31.37 14.77 6.48
C GLY A 268 -32.73 14.60 5.78
N ILE A 269 -33.52 13.62 6.18
CA ILE A 269 -34.87 13.39 5.64
C ILE A 269 -35.80 14.57 5.96
N VAL A 270 -35.80 15.08 7.19
CA VAL A 270 -36.65 16.20 7.60
C VAL A 270 -36.31 17.47 6.82
N VAL A 271 -35.02 17.79 6.69
CA VAL A 271 -34.55 18.95 5.91
C VAL A 271 -34.89 18.76 4.43
N GLY A 272 -34.68 17.57 3.88
CA GLY A 272 -35.01 17.24 2.48
C GLY A 272 -36.50 17.40 2.18
N ILE A 273 -37.39 16.92 3.05
CA ILE A 273 -38.84 17.10 2.92
C ILE A 273 -39.23 18.58 3.01
N ALA A 274 -38.65 19.33 3.94
CA ALA A 274 -38.95 20.75 4.10
C ALA A 274 -38.54 21.55 2.85
N LEU A 275 -37.32 21.35 2.35
CA LEU A 275 -36.83 22.02 1.14
C LEU A 275 -37.61 21.61 -0.10
N GLY A 276 -37.91 20.32 -0.26
CA GLY A 276 -38.75 19.81 -1.36
C GLY A 276 -40.15 20.39 -1.34
N GLY A 277 -40.78 20.49 -0.16
CA GLY A 277 -42.09 21.11 0.02
C GLY A 277 -42.10 22.59 -0.34
N ILE A 278 -41.06 23.34 0.05
CA ILE A 278 -40.89 24.75 -0.31
C ILE A 278 -40.74 24.90 -1.83
N LEU A 279 -39.96 24.04 -2.48
CA LEU A 279 -39.75 24.06 -3.92
C LEU A 279 -41.05 23.79 -4.69
N VAL A 280 -41.84 22.81 -4.26
CA VAL A 280 -43.16 22.49 -4.86
C VAL A 280 -44.15 23.65 -4.67
N LEU A 281 -44.15 24.29 -3.50
CA LEU A 281 -44.97 25.49 -3.24
C LEU A 281 -44.58 26.67 -4.13
N LEU A 282 -43.28 26.88 -4.35
CA LEU A 282 -42.78 27.92 -5.25
C LEU A 282 -43.16 27.62 -6.71
N MET A 283 -42.96 26.38 -7.18
CA MET A 283 -43.31 25.98 -8.54
C MET A 283 -44.82 26.03 -8.81
N SER A 284 -45.65 25.67 -7.83
CA SER A 284 -47.11 25.75 -7.95
C SER A 284 -47.63 27.18 -7.99
N ARG A 285 -46.97 28.13 -7.30
CA ARG A 285 -47.27 29.57 -7.38
C ARG A 285 -46.77 30.22 -8.67
N LEU A 286 -45.76 29.63 -9.31
CA LEU A 286 -45.19 30.12 -10.56
C LEU A 286 -45.85 29.54 -11.83
N ARG A 287 -46.84 28.64 -11.73
CA ARG A 287 -47.62 28.14 -12.88
C ARG A 287 -48.78 29.11 -13.20
N PRO A 288 -48.72 29.92 -14.27
CA PRO A 288 -49.87 30.70 -14.71
C PRO A 288 -50.85 29.76 -15.43
N GLY A 289 -52.12 29.80 -15.04
CA GLY A 289 -53.18 28.99 -15.64
C GLY A 289 -53.25 29.20 -17.16
N ARG A 290 -53.15 28.12 -17.93
CA ARG A 290 -53.29 28.16 -19.38
C ARG A 290 -54.37 27.17 -19.83
N PHE A 291 -55.30 27.74 -20.59
CA PHE A 291 -56.40 27.14 -21.37
C PHE A 291 -57.78 27.11 -20.70
N ASP A 292 -58.50 28.23 -20.85
CA ASP A 292 -59.92 28.17 -21.17
C ASP A 292 -60.07 28.49 -22.68
N ARG A 293 -60.37 27.46 -23.47
CA ARG A 293 -60.87 27.62 -24.85
C ARG A 293 -62.36 27.30 -24.78
N ARG A 294 -63.21 28.32 -24.87
CA ARG A 294 -64.58 28.16 -25.36
C ARG A 294 -64.77 28.95 -26.64
N SER A 295 -65.34 28.22 -27.57
CA SER A 295 -65.64 28.49 -28.97
C SER A 295 -66.89 29.35 -29.18
N ASN A 296 -66.90 30.02 -30.34
CA ASN A 296 -67.95 30.80 -31.00
C ASN A 296 -68.24 32.20 -30.47
#